data_AF-A0A1M6Q4J1-F1
#
_entry.id   AF-A0A1M6Q4J1-F1
#
_cell.length_a   1.000
_cell.length_b   1.000
_cell.length_c   1.000
_cell.angle_alpha   90.00
_cell.angle_beta   90.00
_cell.angle_gamma   90.00
#
_symmetry.space_group_name_H-M   'P 1'
#
loop_
_entity.id
_entity.type
_entity.pdbx_description
1 polymer ?
#
loop_
_entity_poly.entity_id
_entity_poly.type
_entity_poly.pdbx_seq_one_letter_code
_entity_poly.pdbx_strand_id
1 'polypeptide(L)'
;MFLEALLIGIIIGIVKKGRLSNLSYVRFRGWILIIFALFINILLIFQSKIPIINGYEHYLYTFGLVLIMAVLAMNLNKKGMWIILLGVFMNFVTVVVNGFKMPIYFEGLKVAGLNNMLYMIKSGYIANYIDLHEAVGWTKYISKFIVLPKPYPLAKVMSIGDLIMSLGIIRFLYGEMTRLNLSMRNRMINLGYKIKL
;
A
#
# COMPACT_ATOMS: atom_id res chain seq x y z
N MET A 1 0.34 2.57 8.86
CA MET A 1 0.31 1.11 8.76
C MET A 1 1.37 0.61 7.79
N PHE A 2 1.48 1.16 6.57
CA PHE A 2 2.43 0.64 5.58
C PHE A 2 3.91 0.83 5.95
N LEU A 3 4.31 1.97 6.53
CA LEU A 3 5.70 2.18 6.95
C LEU A 3 6.05 1.22 8.11
N GLU A 4 5.13 1.05 9.04
CA GLU A 4 5.25 0.11 10.15
C GLU A 4 5.32 -1.34 9.63
N ALA A 5 4.50 -1.70 8.65
CA ALA A 5 4.53 -2.99 7.98
C ALA A 5 5.86 -3.24 7.24
N LEU A 6 6.41 -2.22 6.59
CA LEU A 6 7.73 -2.29 5.96
C LEU A 6 8.82 -2.55 7.02
N LEU A 7 8.83 -1.79 8.10
CA LEU A 7 9.80 -1.96 9.20
C LEU A 7 9.68 -3.35 9.83
N ILE A 8 8.46 -3.77 10.19
CA ILE A 8 8.20 -5.09 10.78
C ILE A 8 8.59 -6.21 9.81
N GLY A 9 8.25 -6.09 8.53
CA GLY A 9 8.63 -7.06 7.51
C GLY A 9 10.15 -7.21 7.36
N ILE A 10 10.87 -6.09 7.39
CA ILE A 10 12.35 -6.08 7.37
C ILE A 10 12.91 -6.73 8.63
N ILE A 11 12.43 -6.36 9.82
CA ILE A 11 12.89 -6.92 11.10
C ILE A 11 12.68 -8.44 11.12
N ILE A 12 11.48 -8.91 10.77
CA ILE A 12 11.17 -10.35 10.69
C ILE A 12 12.09 -11.04 9.68
N GLY A 13 12.31 -10.42 8.52
CA GLY A 13 13.22 -10.91 7.50
C GLY A 13 14.65 -11.09 8.02
N ILE A 14 15.20 -10.10 8.73
CA ILE A 14 16.54 -10.13 9.33
C ILE A 14 16.64 -11.20 10.41
N VAL A 15 15.67 -11.25 11.34
CA VAL A 15 15.63 -12.23 12.44
C VAL A 15 15.61 -13.67 11.90
N LYS A 16 14.95 -13.90 10.76
CA LYS A 16 14.92 -15.20 10.08
C LYS A 16 16.08 -15.43 9.09
N LYS A 17 17.19 -14.70 9.25
CA LYS A 17 18.42 -14.81 8.44
C LYS A 17 18.24 -14.47 6.95
N GLY A 18 17.20 -13.72 6.61
CA GLY A 18 17.02 -13.17 5.26
C GLY A 18 18.04 -12.06 4.99
N ARG A 19 18.35 -11.84 3.70
CA ARG A 19 19.30 -10.80 3.27
C ARG A 19 18.55 -9.66 2.59
N LEU A 20 18.82 -8.42 3.01
CA LEU A 20 18.28 -7.22 2.34
C LEU A 20 18.75 -7.13 0.88
N SER A 21 19.95 -7.62 0.58
CA SER A 21 20.46 -7.69 -0.79
C SER A 21 19.59 -8.56 -1.71
N ASN A 22 18.75 -9.45 -1.17
CA ASN A 22 17.83 -10.22 -2.00
C ASN A 22 16.72 -9.37 -2.61
N LEU A 23 16.37 -8.23 -1.99
CA LEU A 23 15.33 -7.32 -2.49
C LEU A 23 15.75 -6.62 -3.79
N SER A 24 17.04 -6.41 -4.05
CA SER A 24 17.51 -5.77 -5.29
C SER A 24 17.32 -6.67 -6.52
N TYR A 25 17.20 -7.98 -6.34
CA TYR A 25 16.95 -8.94 -7.41
C TYR A 25 15.45 -9.13 -7.72
N VAL A 26 14.57 -8.46 -6.98
CA VAL A 26 13.12 -8.57 -7.16
C VAL A 26 12.72 -7.88 -8.46
N ARG A 27 12.34 -8.68 -9.46
CA ARG A 27 11.77 -8.17 -10.71
C ARG A 27 10.29 -7.87 -10.54
N PHE A 28 9.90 -6.59 -10.56
CA PHE A 28 8.51 -6.16 -10.45
C PHE A 28 7.92 -5.85 -11.84
N ARG A 29 6.88 -6.58 -12.24
CA ARG A 29 6.16 -6.30 -13.48
C ARG A 29 5.24 -5.10 -13.28
N GLY A 30 5.14 -4.22 -14.27
CA GLY A 30 4.22 -3.07 -14.20
C GLY A 30 4.65 -1.97 -13.23
N TRP A 31 5.93 -1.87 -12.85
CA TRP A 31 6.42 -0.81 -11.95
C TRP A 31 6.09 0.60 -12.46
N ILE A 32 6.00 0.80 -13.78
CA ILE A 32 5.59 2.06 -14.41
C ILE A 32 4.16 2.48 -14.00
N LEU A 33 3.25 1.51 -13.80
CA LEU A 33 1.88 1.78 -13.38
C LEU A 33 1.83 2.22 -11.91
N ILE A 34 2.77 1.76 -11.07
CA ILE A 34 2.91 2.27 -9.69
C ILE A 34 3.29 3.75 -9.73
N ILE A 35 4.25 4.12 -10.58
CA ILE A 35 4.64 5.53 -10.75
C ILE A 35 3.47 6.36 -11.24
N PHE A 36 2.68 5.84 -12.18
CA PHE A 36 1.50 6.52 -12.68
C PHE A 36 0.43 6.69 -11.60
N ALA A 37 0.17 5.66 -10.80
CA ALA A 37 -0.73 5.73 -9.66
C ALA A 37 -0.24 6.75 -8.61
N LEU A 38 1.06 6.81 -8.32
CA LEU A 38 1.65 7.81 -7.43
C LEU A 38 1.49 9.22 -8.00
N PHE A 39 1.71 9.40 -9.31
CA PHE A 39 1.52 10.67 -9.98
C PHE A 39 0.07 11.17 -9.86
N ILE A 40 -0.92 10.30 -10.10
CA ILE A 40 -2.34 10.63 -9.90
C ILE A 40 -2.61 11.05 -8.46
N ASN A 41 -2.07 10.33 -7.47
CA ASN A 41 -2.25 10.69 -6.06
C ASN A 41 -1.62 12.05 -5.73
N ILE A 42 -0.45 12.37 -6.30
CA ILE A 42 0.19 13.68 -6.13
C ILE A 42 -0.67 14.79 -6.76
N LEU A 43 -1.21 14.57 -7.96
CA LEU A 43 -2.11 15.53 -8.60
C LEU A 43 -3.34 15.82 -7.73
N LEU A 44 -3.91 14.79 -7.09
CA LEU A 44 -5.05 14.93 -6.19
C LEU A 44 -4.72 15.75 -4.93
N ILE A 45 -3.46 15.77 -4.47
CA ILE A 45 -3.05 16.66 -3.36
C ILE A 45 -3.14 18.13 -3.77
N PHE A 46 -2.90 18.44 -5.05
CA PHE A 46 -2.93 19.79 -5.60
C PHE A 46 -4.25 20.14 -6.31
N GLN A 47 -5.30 19.32 -6.14
CA GLN A 47 -6.57 19.47 -6.86
C GLN A 47 -7.19 20.87 -6.72
N SER A 48 -7.09 21.49 -5.54
CA SER A 48 -7.62 22.83 -5.28
C SER A 48 -6.99 23.95 -6.12
N LYS A 49 -5.81 23.70 -6.73
CA LYS A 49 -5.11 24.63 -7.61
C LYS A 49 -5.31 24.34 -9.09
N ILE A 50 -5.95 23.22 -9.45
CA ILE A 50 -6.08 22.73 -10.82
C ILE A 50 -7.56 22.56 -11.16
N PRO A 51 -8.21 23.57 -11.77
CA PRO A 51 -9.66 23.57 -12.00
C PRO A 51 -10.17 22.38 -12.83
N ILE A 52 -9.32 21.84 -13.72
CA ILE A 52 -9.64 20.68 -14.58
C ILE A 52 -9.86 19.40 -13.74
N ILE A 53 -9.29 19.32 -12.54
CA ILE A 53 -9.42 18.14 -11.67
C ILE A 53 -10.74 18.18 -10.88
N ASN A 54 -11.30 19.37 -10.65
CA ASN A 54 -12.52 19.53 -9.86
C ASN A 54 -13.68 18.73 -10.48
N GLY A 55 -14.29 17.83 -9.68
CA GLY A 55 -15.37 16.94 -10.11
C GLY A 55 -14.90 15.60 -10.69
N TYR A 56 -13.62 15.45 -11.03
CA TYR A 56 -13.02 14.18 -11.46
C TYR A 56 -12.19 13.49 -10.38
N GLU A 57 -12.11 14.05 -9.16
CA GLU A 57 -11.17 13.60 -8.13
C GLU A 57 -11.43 12.15 -7.71
N HIS A 58 -12.71 11.79 -7.58
CA HIS A 58 -13.15 10.46 -7.17
C HIS A 58 -12.83 9.40 -8.23
N TYR A 59 -13.00 9.77 -9.51
CA TYR A 59 -12.68 8.88 -10.64
C TYR A 59 -11.17 8.67 -10.74
N LEU A 60 -10.38 9.73 -10.59
CA LEU A 60 -8.92 9.65 -10.58
C LEU A 60 -8.41 8.82 -9.40
N TYR A 61 -8.97 9.00 -8.20
CA TYR A 61 -8.63 8.20 -7.04
C TYR A 61 -8.93 6.71 -7.26
N THR A 62 -10.13 6.40 -7.74
CA THR A 62 -10.55 5.03 -8.05
C THR A 62 -9.69 4.41 -9.15
N PHE A 63 -9.36 5.18 -10.19
CA PHE A 63 -8.48 4.75 -11.25
C PHE A 63 -7.06 4.43 -10.73
N GLY A 64 -6.55 5.24 -9.80
CA GLY A 64 -5.31 4.94 -9.07
C GLY A 64 -5.36 3.59 -8.33
N LEU A 65 -6.48 3.25 -7.69
CA LEU A 65 -6.67 1.94 -7.05
C LEU A 65 -6.68 0.80 -8.07
N VAL A 66 -7.33 0.98 -9.22
CA VAL A 66 -7.35 -0.01 -10.32
C VAL A 66 -5.94 -0.27 -10.86
N LEU A 67 -5.13 0.78 -11.04
CA LEU A 67 -3.74 0.63 -11.47
C LEU A 67 -2.91 -0.19 -10.47
N ILE A 68 -3.03 0.11 -9.18
CA ILE A 68 -2.34 -0.65 -8.12
C ILE A 68 -2.82 -2.10 -8.14
N MET A 69 -4.13 -2.33 -8.28
CA MET A 69 -4.70 -3.66 -8.35
C MET A 69 -4.19 -4.45 -9.55
N ALA A 70 -4.10 -3.83 -10.73
CA ALA A 70 -3.55 -4.43 -11.95
C ALA A 70 -2.08 -4.84 -11.75
N VAL A 71 -1.28 -3.98 -11.12
CA VAL A 71 0.11 -4.30 -10.80
C VAL A 71 0.21 -5.49 -9.85
N LEU A 72 -0.61 -5.54 -8.80
CA LEU A 72 -0.62 -6.65 -7.85
C LEU A 72 -1.04 -7.95 -8.54
N ALA A 73 -2.05 -7.90 -9.43
CA ALA A 73 -2.49 -9.02 -10.24
C ALA A 73 -1.38 -9.56 -11.17
N MET A 74 -0.60 -8.67 -11.81
CA MET A 74 0.54 -9.06 -12.64
C MET A 74 1.68 -9.75 -11.87
N ASN A 75 1.70 -9.65 -10.54
CA ASN A 75 2.76 -10.13 -9.66
C ASN A 75 2.27 -11.17 -8.63
N LEU A 76 1.13 -11.83 -8.87
CA LEU A 76 0.56 -12.85 -7.97
C LEU A 76 1.48 -14.05 -7.70
N ASN A 77 2.46 -14.28 -8.56
CA ASN A 77 3.49 -15.30 -8.37
C ASN A 77 4.41 -15.03 -7.16
N LYS A 78 4.45 -13.80 -6.65
CA LYS A 78 5.26 -13.46 -5.46
C LYS A 78 4.48 -13.70 -4.18
N LYS A 79 5.19 -14.15 -3.15
CA LYS A 79 4.61 -14.43 -1.83
C LYS A 79 3.97 -13.15 -1.26
N GLY A 80 2.78 -13.25 -0.69
CA GLY A 80 2.09 -12.12 -0.06
C GLY A 80 1.34 -11.17 -1.01
N MET A 81 1.60 -11.19 -2.33
CA MET A 81 0.92 -10.29 -3.28
C MET A 81 -0.59 -10.50 -3.33
N TRP A 82 -1.06 -11.75 -3.25
CA TRP A 82 -2.50 -12.03 -3.17
C TRP A 82 -3.16 -11.43 -1.92
N ILE A 83 -2.46 -11.41 -0.79
CA ILE A 83 -2.97 -10.81 0.46
C ILE A 83 -3.09 -9.30 0.29
N ILE A 84 -2.08 -8.65 -0.31
CA ILE A 84 -2.14 -7.22 -0.61
C ILE A 84 -3.30 -6.92 -1.57
N LEU A 85 -3.45 -7.74 -2.63
CA LEU A 85 -4.52 -7.61 -3.60
C LEU A 85 -5.89 -7.70 -2.93
N LEU A 86 -6.10 -8.65 -2.02
CA LEU A 86 -7.35 -8.79 -1.27
C LEU A 86 -7.68 -7.51 -0.48
N GLY A 87 -6.71 -6.94 0.23
CA GLY A 87 -6.93 -5.72 1.00
C GLY A 87 -7.22 -4.50 0.11
N VAL A 88 -6.52 -4.35 -1.03
CA VAL A 88 -6.80 -3.31 -2.03
C VAL A 88 -8.18 -3.51 -2.65
N PHE A 89 -8.57 -4.75 -2.93
CA PHE A 89 -9.88 -5.09 -3.47
C PHE A 89 -11.01 -4.73 -2.50
N MET A 90 -10.85 -5.00 -1.21
CA MET A 90 -11.82 -4.59 -0.19
C MET A 90 -11.99 -3.07 -0.12
N ASN A 91 -10.88 -2.32 -0.19
CA ASN A 91 -10.92 -0.86 -0.26
C ASN A 91 -11.59 -0.38 -1.57
N PHE A 92 -11.29 -1.01 -2.71
CA PHE A 92 -11.91 -0.69 -4.00
C PHE A 92 -13.43 -0.91 -3.99
N VAL A 93 -13.90 -2.06 -3.49
CA VAL A 93 -15.33 -2.35 -3.37
C VAL A 93 -16.01 -1.32 -2.48
N THR A 94 -15.37 -0.97 -1.36
CA THR A 94 -15.87 0.07 -0.46
C THR A 94 -16.04 1.40 -1.20
N VAL A 95 -15.04 1.81 -1.98
CA VAL A 95 -15.07 3.07 -2.74
C VAL A 95 -16.17 3.06 -3.80
N VAL A 96 -16.27 1.98 -4.61
CA VAL A 96 -17.26 1.90 -5.70
C VAL A 96 -18.69 1.87 -5.17
N VAL A 97 -18.96 1.09 -4.12
CA VAL A 97 -20.31 0.98 -3.53
C VAL A 97 -20.78 2.32 -2.92
N ASN A 98 -19.85 3.15 -2.46
CA ASN A 98 -20.13 4.47 -1.87
C ASN A 98 -20.01 5.61 -2.90
N GLY A 99 -20.23 5.35 -4.19
CA GLY A 99 -20.22 6.39 -5.22
C GLY A 99 -18.84 6.99 -5.49
N PHE A 100 -17.81 6.16 -5.49
CA PHE A 100 -16.40 6.52 -5.69
C PHE A 100 -15.76 7.33 -4.54
N LYS A 101 -16.40 7.34 -3.37
CA LYS A 101 -15.89 8.02 -2.17
C LYS A 101 -15.54 7.01 -1.09
N MET A 102 -14.52 7.34 -0.28
CA MET A 102 -14.08 6.51 0.83
C MET A 102 -14.76 6.96 2.13
N PRO A 103 -15.59 6.12 2.79
CA PRO A 103 -16.14 6.48 4.09
C PRO A 103 -15.06 6.46 5.18
N ILE A 104 -15.09 7.46 6.05
CA ILE A 104 -14.15 7.60 7.16
C ILE A 104 -14.84 8.10 8.42
N TYR A 105 -14.44 7.55 9.57
CA TYR A 105 -15.00 7.92 10.87
C TYR A 105 -14.51 9.31 11.31
N PHE A 106 -15.38 10.32 11.22
CA PHE A 106 -15.05 11.73 11.47
C PHE A 106 -14.70 12.00 12.94
N GLU A 107 -15.42 11.42 13.89
CA GLU A 107 -15.08 11.49 15.31
C GLU A 107 -13.72 10.85 15.56
N GLY A 108 -13.41 9.76 14.85
CA GLY A 108 -12.10 9.12 14.87
C GLY A 108 -10.97 10.04 14.42
N LEU A 109 -11.19 10.88 13.41
CA LEU A 109 -10.23 11.90 13.00
C LEU A 109 -9.98 12.93 14.10
N LYS A 110 -11.03 13.36 14.83
CA LYS A 110 -10.90 14.29 15.96
C LYS A 110 -10.09 13.66 17.10
N VAL A 111 -10.43 12.43 17.47
CA VAL A 111 -9.75 11.66 18.52
C VAL A 111 -8.29 11.39 18.16
N ALA A 112 -7.98 11.19 16.87
CA ALA A 112 -6.62 11.08 16.37
C ALA A 112 -5.83 12.41 16.34
N GLY A 113 -6.49 13.55 16.62
CA GLY A 113 -5.88 14.88 16.51
C GLY A 113 -5.65 15.34 15.07
N LEU A 114 -6.38 14.77 14.11
CA LEU A 114 -6.32 15.09 12.68
C LEU A 114 -7.38 16.14 12.28
N ASN A 115 -7.56 17.16 13.11
CA ASN A 115 -8.58 18.20 12.91
C ASN A 115 -8.41 18.97 11.59
N ASN A 116 -7.16 19.20 11.16
CA ASN A 116 -6.88 19.86 9.88
C ASN A 116 -7.39 19.04 8.70
N MET A 117 -7.22 17.72 8.74
CA MET A 117 -7.74 16.82 7.71
C MET A 117 -9.27 16.84 7.70
N LEU A 118 -9.89 16.78 8.88
CA LEU A 118 -11.35 16.88 9.01
C LEU A 118 -11.88 18.20 8.43
N TYR A 119 -11.20 19.32 8.71
CA TYR A 119 -11.56 20.63 8.16
C TYR A 119 -11.46 20.64 6.63
N MET A 120 -10.37 20.12 6.06
CA MET A 120 -10.19 20.04 4.61
C MET A 120 -11.22 19.15 3.91
N ILE A 121 -11.64 18.05 4.56
CA ILE A 121 -12.72 17.20 4.04
C ILE A 121 -14.04 17.99 4.05
N LYS A 122 -14.39 18.62 5.18
CA LYS A 122 -15.65 19.37 5.33
C LYS A 122 -15.74 20.61 4.45
N SER A 123 -14.63 21.28 4.18
CA SER A 123 -14.58 22.44 3.30
C SER A 123 -14.55 22.07 1.81
N GLY A 124 -14.62 20.78 1.46
CA GLY A 124 -14.56 20.30 0.09
C GLY A 124 -13.16 20.30 -0.53
N TYR A 125 -12.11 20.69 0.21
CA TYR A 125 -10.73 20.63 -0.29
C TYR A 125 -10.27 19.19 -0.54
N ILE A 126 -10.81 18.22 0.21
CA ILE A 126 -10.59 16.78 -0.01
C ILE A 126 -11.95 16.13 -0.21
N ALA A 127 -12.42 16.10 -1.46
CA ALA A 127 -13.74 15.60 -1.79
C ALA A 127 -13.84 14.04 -1.77
N ASN A 128 -12.71 13.32 -1.73
CA ASN A 128 -12.68 11.85 -1.84
C ASN A 128 -13.18 11.09 -0.59
N TYR A 129 -13.54 11.80 0.47
CA TYR A 129 -14.02 11.21 1.73
C TYR A 129 -15.46 11.61 2.03
N ILE A 130 -16.23 10.67 2.57
CA ILE A 130 -17.53 10.91 3.18
C ILE A 130 -17.52 10.47 4.63
N ASP A 131 -18.50 10.94 5.40
CA ASP A 131 -18.69 10.47 6.76
C ASP A 131 -19.01 8.95 6.74
N LEU A 132 -18.54 8.23 7.75
CA LEU A 132 -18.91 6.84 7.97
C LEU A 132 -20.43 6.66 8.12
N HIS A 133 -21.14 7.67 8.63
CA HIS A 133 -22.59 7.67 8.73
C HIS A 133 -23.31 7.63 7.37
N GLU A 134 -22.65 8.11 6.31
CA GLU A 134 -23.17 8.07 4.94
C GLU A 134 -22.79 6.77 4.21
N ALA A 135 -22.10 5.83 4.88
CA ALA A 135 -21.66 4.59 4.28
C ALA A 135 -22.84 3.66 3.95
N VAL A 136 -22.82 3.06 2.76
CA VAL A 136 -23.88 2.20 2.24
C VAL A 136 -23.77 0.77 2.78
N GLY A 137 -24.75 0.35 3.59
CA GLY A 137 -24.92 -1.04 4.00
C GLY A 137 -23.79 -1.57 4.88
N TRP A 138 -23.13 -2.66 4.43
CA TRP A 138 -22.07 -3.34 5.18
C TRP A 138 -20.71 -2.67 5.07
N THR A 139 -20.53 -1.72 4.13
CA THR A 139 -19.22 -1.10 3.89
C THR A 139 -18.70 -0.35 5.11
N LYS A 140 -19.59 0.14 5.99
CA LYS A 140 -19.22 0.77 7.27
C LYS A 140 -18.26 -0.06 8.13
N TYR A 141 -18.35 -1.39 8.06
CA TYR A 141 -17.49 -2.30 8.81
C TYR A 141 -16.15 -2.59 8.13
N ILE A 142 -15.97 -2.16 6.88
CA ILE A 142 -14.74 -2.41 6.10
C ILE A 142 -14.00 -1.10 5.83
N SER A 143 -14.72 0.03 5.83
CA SER A 143 -14.25 1.41 5.70
C SER A 143 -13.24 1.82 6.79
N LYS A 144 -12.81 3.09 6.76
CA LYS A 144 -11.85 3.63 7.73
C LYS A 144 -12.54 3.97 9.05
N PHE A 145 -12.65 2.99 9.95
CA PHE A 145 -13.24 3.19 11.29
C PHE A 145 -12.28 2.92 12.45
N ILE A 146 -11.15 2.24 12.23
CA ILE A 146 -10.20 1.90 13.30
C ILE A 146 -9.34 3.12 13.59
N VAL A 147 -9.41 3.62 14.82
CA VAL A 147 -8.72 4.84 15.25
C VAL A 147 -7.46 4.49 16.04
N LEU A 148 -6.32 5.04 15.61
CA LEU A 148 -5.07 5.03 16.36
C LEU A 148 -4.76 6.45 16.83
N PRO A 149 -5.13 6.82 18.07
CA PRO A 149 -4.89 8.16 18.60
C PRO A 149 -3.45 8.37 19.09
N LYS A 150 -3.09 9.63 19.33
CA LYS A 150 -1.88 9.97 20.10
C LYS A 150 -1.97 9.33 21.50
N PRO A 151 -0.87 8.81 22.09
CA PRO A 151 0.54 9.09 21.81
C PRO A 151 1.18 8.21 20.72
N TYR A 152 0.40 7.46 19.92
CA TYR A 152 0.96 6.75 18.79
C TYR A 152 1.63 7.74 17.80
N PRO A 153 2.91 7.54 17.41
CA PRO A 153 3.68 8.54 16.66
C PRO A 153 3.11 8.86 15.28
N LEU A 154 2.28 7.97 14.74
CA LEU A 154 1.58 8.16 13.47
C LEU A 154 0.07 8.04 13.70
N ALA A 155 -0.56 9.02 14.35
CA ALA A 155 -2.01 8.98 14.56
C ALA A 155 -2.76 8.89 13.21
N LYS A 156 -3.72 7.97 13.09
CA LYS A 156 -4.44 7.71 11.83
C LYS A 156 -5.77 6.98 12.04
N VAL A 157 -6.64 7.07 11.05
CA VAL A 157 -7.84 6.24 10.93
C VAL A 157 -7.65 5.28 9.76
N MET A 158 -7.88 4.00 9.99
CA MET A 158 -7.50 2.91 9.08
C MET A 158 -8.65 1.95 8.84
N SER A 159 -8.60 1.29 7.68
CA SER A 159 -9.59 0.30 7.26
C SER A 159 -9.15 -1.14 7.57
N ILE A 160 -10.07 -2.10 7.47
CA ILE A 160 -9.71 -3.53 7.52
C ILE A 160 -8.85 -3.91 6.31
N GLY A 161 -9.12 -3.31 5.14
CA GLY A 161 -8.30 -3.46 3.95
C GLY A 161 -6.84 -3.04 4.20
N ASP A 162 -6.61 -1.94 4.94
CA ASP A 162 -5.27 -1.45 5.27
C ASP A 162 -4.48 -2.43 6.16
N LEU A 163 -5.16 -3.12 7.09
CA LEU A 163 -4.56 -4.19 7.92
C LEU A 163 -4.15 -5.38 7.07
N ILE A 164 -5.05 -5.86 6.22
CA ILE A 164 -4.80 -7.00 5.32
C ILE A 164 -3.64 -6.67 4.38
N MET A 165 -3.65 -5.48 3.77
CA MET A 165 -2.54 -4.99 2.95
C MET A 165 -1.21 -4.99 3.72
N SER A 166 -1.22 -4.51 4.97
CA SER A 166 -0.03 -4.45 5.82
C SER A 166 0.53 -5.85 6.12
N LEU A 167 -0.33 -6.84 6.41
CA LEU A 167 0.07 -8.24 6.57
C LEU A 167 0.65 -8.81 5.27
N GLY A 168 0.05 -8.47 4.13
CA GLY A 168 0.56 -8.86 2.82
C GLY A 168 1.96 -8.30 2.52
N ILE A 169 2.20 -7.04 2.87
CA ILE A 169 3.52 -6.39 2.74
C ILE A 169 4.56 -7.09 3.61
N ILE A 170 4.24 -7.37 4.88
CA ILE A 170 5.13 -8.11 5.78
C ILE A 170 5.46 -9.48 5.18
N ARG A 171 4.45 -10.21 4.69
CA ARG A 171 4.61 -11.55 4.10
C ARG A 171 5.44 -11.52 2.82
N PHE A 172 5.30 -10.47 2.01
CA PHE A 172 6.06 -10.24 0.79
C PHE A 172 7.52 -9.96 1.09
N LEU A 173 7.82 -8.98 1.95
CA LEU A 173 9.19 -8.65 2.34
C LEU A 173 9.89 -9.86 2.95
N TYR A 174 9.24 -10.53 3.90
CA TYR A 174 9.75 -11.75 4.48
C TYR A 174 10.03 -12.82 3.41
N GLY A 175 9.12 -12.99 2.44
CA GLY A 175 9.23 -13.98 1.38
C GLY A 175 10.38 -13.73 0.40
N GLU A 176 10.64 -12.46 0.05
CA GLU A 176 11.73 -12.11 -0.87
C GLU A 176 13.08 -12.05 -0.16
N MET A 177 13.13 -11.59 1.10
CA MET A 177 14.39 -11.57 1.87
C MET A 177 14.91 -12.98 2.20
N THR A 178 14.01 -13.94 2.44
CA THR A 178 14.38 -15.34 2.73
C THR A 178 14.56 -16.20 1.48
N ARG A 179 14.31 -15.64 0.29
CA ARG A 179 14.50 -16.35 -0.96
C ARG A 179 15.98 -16.71 -1.13
N LEU A 180 16.26 -17.99 -1.38
CA LEU A 180 17.59 -18.44 -1.76
C LEU A 180 17.87 -17.94 -3.18
N ASN A 181 18.48 -16.76 -3.28
CA ASN A 181 19.12 -16.34 -4.51
C ASN A 181 20.43 -17.12 -4.60
N LEU A 182 20.42 -18.21 -5.37
CA LEU A 182 21.63 -18.85 -5.87
C LEU A 182 22.30 -17.85 -6.81
N SER A 183 22.99 -16.86 -6.23
CA SER A 183 24.02 -16.12 -6.93
C SER A 183 25.06 -17.16 -7.31
N MET A 184 24.99 -17.62 -8.55
CA MET A 184 26.05 -18.37 -9.22
C MET A 184 27.27 -17.47 -9.31
N ARG A 185 27.93 -17.24 -8.17
CA ARG A 185 29.29 -16.75 -8.13
C ARG A 185 30.13 -17.98 -8.49
N ASN A 186 30.14 -18.32 -9.78
CA ASN A 186 31.00 -19.34 -10.34
C ASN A 186 32.44 -18.91 -10.06
N ARG A 187 32.98 -19.29 -8.89
CA ARG A 187 34.42 -19.43 -8.73
C ARG A 187 34.78 -20.63 -9.61
N MET A 188 35.19 -20.37 -10.85
CA MET A 188 35.94 -21.36 -11.62
C MET A 188 37.10 -21.81 -10.74
N ILE A 189 37.05 -23.06 -10.30
CA ILE A 189 38.17 -23.71 -9.64
C ILE A 189 39.19 -23.92 -10.75
N ASN A 190 40.19 -23.04 -10.84
CA ASN A 190 41.35 -23.28 -11.69
C ASN A 190 42.14 -24.43 -11.07
N LEU A 191 41.88 -25.65 -11.54
CA LEU A 191 42.74 -26.80 -11.27
C LEU A 191 44.03 -26.59 -12.06
N GLY A 192 45.02 -25.98 -11.42
CA GLY A 192 46.36 -25.87 -11.96
C GLY A 192 46.99 -27.27 -12.06
N TYR A 193 46.92 -27.89 -13.22
CA TYR A 193 47.72 -29.07 -13.54
C TYR A 193 49.19 -28.64 -13.64
N LYS A 194 50.01 -28.96 -12.65
CA LYS A 194 51.48 -28.92 -12.78
C LYS A 194 51.91 -30.16 -13.56
N ILE A 195 52.26 -29.97 -14.83
CA ILE A 195 53.01 -30.97 -15.59
C ILE A 195 54.43 -30.98 -15.00
N LYS A 196 54.84 -32.11 -14.40
CA LYS A 196 56.24 -32.38 -14.08
C LYS A 196 56.93 -32.78 -15.39
N LEU A 197 57.83 -31.94 -15.86
CA LEU A 197 58.89 -32.29 -16.80
C LEU A 197 60.04 -32.95 -16.04
#